data_AF-A0A8S3JG85-F1
#
_entry.id   AF-A0A8S3JG85-F1
#
_cell.length_a   1.000
_cell.length_b   1.000
_cell.length_c   1.000
_cell.angle_alpha   90.00
_cell.angle_beta   90.00
_cell.angle_gamma   90.00
#
_symmetry.space_group_name_H-M   'P 1'
#
loop_
_entity.id
_entity.type
_entity.pdbx_description
1 polymer ?
#
loop_
_entity_poly.entity_id
_entity_poly.type
_entity_poly.pdbx_seq_one_letter_code
_entity_poly.pdbx_strand_id
1 'polypeptide(L)'
;MNSFQQTTNSIIDMSNNNSISTPMLTTIQIKNTTYNVPNFAQTFNLNKEQIRIFNTITSHIQRTIMWQICTDLKSSKPEQLLMYIGGAGGCGKSRVTEAICAFMSHHDRLHTLRSLAPSSAAAVAINGLTMQSMLREGRN
;
A
#
# COMPACT_ATOMS: atom_id res chain seq x y z
N MET A 1 27.50 -7.94 35.66
CA MET A 1 26.51 -7.07 36.33
C MET A 1 26.46 -5.76 35.58
N ASN A 2 25.43 -5.57 34.76
CA ASN A 2 24.76 -4.29 34.55
C ASN A 2 23.41 -4.60 33.88
N SER A 3 22.38 -3.95 34.42
CA SER A 3 20.97 -4.32 34.42
C SER A 3 20.25 -4.17 33.08
N PHE A 4 19.55 -5.23 32.67
CA PHE A 4 18.41 -5.13 31.76
C PHE A 4 17.27 -4.42 32.49
N GLN A 5 16.76 -3.32 31.95
CA GLN A 5 15.42 -2.84 32.30
C GLN A 5 14.47 -3.13 31.15
N GLN A 6 13.50 -4.01 31.43
CA GLN A 6 12.24 -4.07 30.70
C GLN A 6 11.40 -2.85 31.09
N THR A 7 10.86 -2.15 30.09
CA THR A 7 9.66 -1.33 30.27
C THR A 7 8.69 -1.66 29.16
N THR A 8 7.71 -2.47 29.54
CA THR A 8 6.40 -2.64 28.91
C THR A 8 5.70 -1.30 28.75
N ASN A 9 4.93 -1.12 27.67
CA ASN A 9 3.62 -0.48 27.73
C ASN A 9 2.85 -0.75 26.42
N SER A 10 1.96 -1.72 26.49
CA SER A 10 0.77 -1.83 25.67
C SER A 10 -0.32 -0.89 26.20
N ILE A 11 -1.07 -0.23 25.32
CA ILE A 11 -2.55 -0.12 25.26
C ILE A 11 -2.94 1.17 24.52
N ILE A 12 -3.90 0.99 23.62
CA ILE A 12 -4.57 1.94 22.72
C ILE A 12 -5.35 2.97 23.55
N ASP A 13 -5.25 4.25 23.19
CA ASP A 13 -6.23 5.25 23.60
C ASP A 13 -6.95 5.82 22.39
N MET A 14 -8.26 5.59 22.34
CA MET A 14 -9.18 6.05 21.31
C MET A 14 -10.16 7.00 21.99
N SER A 15 -9.84 8.29 22.02
CA SER A 15 -10.78 9.35 22.41
C SER A 15 -10.76 10.52 21.43
N ASN A 16 -11.96 10.82 20.96
CA ASN A 16 -12.45 11.95 20.17
C ASN A 16 -11.70 13.27 20.35
N ASN A 17 -11.35 13.96 19.25
CA ASN A 17 -11.53 15.41 19.13
C ASN A 17 -11.41 15.89 17.67
N ASN A 18 -12.55 16.29 17.10
CA ASN A 18 -12.64 17.11 15.90
C ASN A 18 -11.99 18.47 16.16
N SER A 19 -10.84 18.73 15.52
CA SER A 19 -10.44 20.08 15.13
C SER A 19 -9.52 20.00 13.92
N ILE A 20 -9.86 20.79 12.90
CA ILE A 20 -9.19 20.88 11.60
C ILE A 20 -7.72 21.27 11.84
N SER A 21 -6.81 20.33 11.62
CA SER A 21 -5.37 20.57 11.60
C SER A 21 -4.71 19.64 10.57
N THR A 22 -4.26 20.23 9.47
CA THR A 22 -3.21 19.66 8.62
C THR A 22 -1.86 20.22 9.09
N PRO A 23 -0.70 19.61 8.77
CA PRO A 23 -0.49 18.33 8.07
C PRO A 23 0.56 17.46 8.81
N MET A 24 0.21 16.31 9.38
CA MET A 24 1.24 15.47 10.01
C MET A 24 1.73 14.38 9.07
N LEU A 25 2.90 14.65 8.47
CA LEU A 25 3.84 13.66 7.98
C LEU A 25 3.94 12.52 9.01
N THR A 26 3.60 11.30 8.63
CA THR A 26 3.83 10.13 9.49
C THR A 26 5.33 9.87 9.52
N THR A 27 5.98 10.51 10.49
CA THR A 27 7.42 10.50 10.65
C THR A 27 7.84 9.20 11.32
N ILE A 28 8.35 8.23 10.54
CA ILE A 28 8.98 7.03 11.09
C ILE A 28 10.45 7.39 11.35
N GLN A 29 10.80 7.65 12.61
CA GLN A 29 12.18 7.94 13.02
C GLN A 29 12.98 6.63 13.11
N ILE A 30 13.78 6.33 12.08
CA ILE A 30 14.84 5.31 12.15
C ILE A 30 16.17 6.03 11.86
N LYS A 31 17.03 6.14 12.88
CA LYS A 31 18.43 6.61 12.80
C LYS A 31 18.65 7.99 12.13
N ASN A 32 17.98 9.03 12.62
CA ASN A 32 18.27 10.44 12.30
C ASN A 32 18.18 10.82 10.81
N THR A 33 17.37 10.12 10.01
CA THR A 33 17.02 10.54 8.65
C THR A 33 15.51 10.76 8.60
N THR A 34 15.07 12.00 8.39
CA THR A 34 13.65 12.32 8.21
C THR A 34 13.22 11.88 6.81
N TYR A 35 12.67 10.67 6.70
CA TYR A 35 12.02 10.24 5.45
C TYR A 35 10.63 10.86 5.38
N ASN A 36 10.47 11.90 4.56
CA ASN A 36 9.15 12.42 4.20
C ASN A 36 8.45 11.39 3.32
N VAL A 37 7.74 10.44 3.95
CA VAL A 37 6.85 9.55 3.22
C VAL A 37 5.66 10.38 2.72
N PRO A 38 5.40 10.44 1.40
CA PRO A 38 4.25 11.17 0.87
C PRO A 38 2.97 10.59 1.48
N ASN A 39 2.06 11.45 1.93
CA ASN A 39 0.72 11.01 2.32
C ASN A 39 -0.10 10.73 1.05
N PHE A 40 0.09 9.55 0.46
CA PHE A 40 -0.58 9.14 -0.78
C PHE A 40 -2.11 9.24 -0.68
N ALA A 41 -2.71 9.02 0.49
CA ALA A 41 -4.15 9.18 0.66
C ALA A 41 -4.62 10.63 0.44
N GLN A 42 -3.83 11.61 0.91
CA GLN A 42 -4.11 13.04 0.74
C GLN A 42 -3.77 13.51 -0.68
N THR A 43 -2.64 13.07 -1.25
CA THR A 43 -2.25 13.42 -2.62
C THR A 43 -3.32 13.01 -3.64
N PHE A 44 -3.95 11.85 -3.42
CA PHE A 44 -4.98 11.34 -4.31
C PHE A 44 -6.41 11.78 -3.93
N ASN A 45 -6.56 12.54 -2.84
CA ASN A 45 -7.83 12.99 -2.26
C ASN A 45 -8.84 11.84 -2.10
N LEU A 46 -8.36 10.74 -1.50
CA LEU A 46 -9.14 9.51 -1.35
C LEU A 46 -10.25 9.66 -0.30
N ASN A 47 -11.42 9.08 -0.57
CA ASN A 47 -12.50 9.01 0.42
C ASN A 47 -12.20 7.94 1.49
N LYS A 48 -13.02 7.89 2.55
CA LYS A 48 -12.84 6.97 3.68
C LYS A 48 -12.72 5.49 3.28
N GLU A 49 -13.55 5.01 2.36
CA GLU A 49 -13.53 3.61 1.93
C GLU A 49 -12.35 3.32 1.00
N GLN A 50 -11.99 4.26 0.14
CA GLN A 50 -10.79 4.20 -0.71
C GLN A 50 -9.51 4.16 0.14
N ILE A 51 -9.44 4.94 1.22
CA ILE A 51 -8.34 4.92 2.19
C ILE A 51 -8.23 3.56 2.86
N ARG A 52 -9.35 2.95 3.27
CA ARG A 52 -9.36 1.61 3.87
C ARG A 52 -8.75 0.59 2.91
N ILE A 53 -9.24 0.57 1.67
CA ILE A 53 -8.73 -0.32 0.62
C ILE A 53 -7.24 -0.10 0.40
N PHE A 54 -6.83 1.17 0.22
CA PHE A 54 -5.45 1.56 0.01
C PHE A 54 -4.55 1.06 1.15
N ASN A 55 -4.92 1.31 2.40
CA ASN A 55 -4.15 0.91 3.58
C ASN A 55 -4.04 -0.61 3.72
N THR A 56 -5.11 -1.36 3.43
CA THR A 56 -5.05 -2.83 3.43
C THR A 56 -4.03 -3.35 2.43
N ILE A 57 -4.03 -2.80 1.20
CA ILE A 57 -3.11 -3.22 0.14
C ILE A 57 -1.67 -2.82 0.45
N THR A 58 -1.43 -1.56 0.84
CA THR A 58 -0.07 -1.08 1.11
C THR A 58 0.56 -1.74 2.31
N SER A 59 -0.20 -1.99 3.39
CA SER A 59 0.28 -2.74 4.56
C SER A 59 0.69 -4.16 4.16
N HIS A 60 -0.08 -4.80 3.27
CA HIS A 60 0.24 -6.13 2.77
C HIS A 60 1.52 -6.14 1.93
N ILE A 61 1.67 -5.17 1.03
CA ILE A 61 2.86 -4.99 0.20
C ILE A 61 4.09 -4.75 1.09
N GLN A 62 4.00 -3.87 2.08
CA GLN A 62 5.09 -3.60 3.02
C GLN A 62 5.51 -4.86 3.77
N ARG A 63 4.55 -5.64 4.28
CA ARG A 63 4.86 -6.91 4.95
C ARG A 63 5.55 -7.91 4.01
N THR A 64 5.14 -7.93 2.74
CA THR A 64 5.76 -8.79 1.71
C THR A 64 7.17 -8.35 1.39
N ILE A 65 7.41 -7.04 1.22
CA ILE A 65 8.74 -6.47 0.99
C ILE A 65 9.64 -6.73 2.21
N MET A 66 9.14 -6.52 3.42
CA MET A 66 9.88 -6.80 4.66
C MET A 66 10.28 -8.27 4.76
N TRP A 67 9.38 -9.19 4.45
CA TRP A 67 9.70 -10.62 4.42
C TRP A 67 10.78 -10.98 3.37
N GLN A 68 10.81 -10.29 2.22
CA GLN A 68 11.85 -10.49 1.21
C GLN A 68 13.24 -9.99 1.65
N ILE A 69 13.30 -8.96 2.49
CA ILE A 69 14.54 -8.33 2.94
C ILE A 69 15.06 -9.00 4.23
N CYS A 70 14.15 -9.30 5.16
CA CYS A 70 14.49 -9.88 6.45
C CYS A 70 14.51 -11.41 6.35
N THR A 71 15.69 -11.99 6.19
CA THR A 71 15.94 -13.45 6.24
C THR A 71 15.97 -14.00 7.68
N ASP A 72 15.32 -13.33 8.63
CA ASP A 72 15.26 -13.81 10.01
C ASP A 72 14.26 -14.96 10.10
N LEU A 73 14.65 -16.06 10.75
CA LEU A 73 13.95 -17.36 10.70
C LEU A 73 12.54 -17.36 11.33
N LYS A 74 12.14 -16.26 11.98
CA LYS A 74 10.86 -16.15 12.69
C LYS A 74 9.74 -15.51 11.88
N SER A 75 10.04 -14.80 10.78
CA SER A 75 9.01 -14.17 9.95
C SER A 75 8.50 -15.13 8.88
N SER A 76 7.24 -15.56 9.02
CA SER A 76 6.57 -16.35 7.99
C SER A 76 6.23 -15.51 6.77
N LYS A 77 6.25 -16.14 5.59
CA LYS A 77 5.83 -15.51 4.34
C LYS A 77 4.37 -15.06 4.48
N PRO A 78 4.04 -13.80 4.15
CA PRO A 78 2.66 -13.36 4.04
C PRO A 78 1.87 -14.25 3.08
N GLU A 79 0.69 -14.73 3.50
CA GLU A 79 -0.26 -15.36 2.58
C GLU A 79 -0.64 -14.39 1.46
N GLN A 80 -0.99 -14.89 0.28
CA GLN A 80 -1.36 -14.03 -0.84
C GLN A 80 -2.65 -13.26 -0.54
N LEU A 81 -2.64 -11.92 -0.66
CA LEU A 81 -3.86 -11.11 -0.60
C LEU A 81 -4.71 -11.30 -1.86
N LEU A 82 -5.87 -11.94 -1.71
CA LEU A 82 -6.93 -11.99 -2.71
C LEU A 82 -8.03 -11.00 -2.31
N MET A 83 -8.27 -9.99 -3.14
CA MET A 83 -9.23 -8.93 -2.84
C MET A 83 -10.12 -8.65 -4.05
N TYR A 84 -11.43 -8.57 -3.81
CA TYR A 84 -12.42 -8.09 -4.79
C TYR A 84 -13.02 -6.77 -4.30
N ILE A 85 -12.91 -5.73 -5.14
CA ILE A 85 -13.44 -4.40 -4.83
C ILE A 85 -14.61 -4.12 -5.78
N GLY A 86 -15.83 -4.26 -5.26
CA GLY A 86 -17.05 -3.91 -5.98
C GLY A 86 -17.37 -2.42 -5.94
N GLY A 87 -18.41 -2.03 -6.68
CA GLY A 87 -18.98 -0.68 -6.62
C GLY A 87 -19.44 -0.18 -7.99
N ALA A 88 -20.43 0.72 -8.01
CA ALA A 88 -20.97 1.30 -9.22
C ALA A 88 -19.90 2.07 -10.04
N GLY A 89 -20.22 2.34 -11.31
CA GLY A 89 -19.43 3.25 -12.14
C GLY A 89 -19.27 4.62 -11.47
N GLY A 90 -18.10 5.23 -11.57
CA GLY A 90 -17.84 6.55 -10.98
C GLY A 90 -17.43 6.58 -9.50
N CYS A 91 -17.42 5.46 -8.78
CA CYS A 91 -16.97 5.42 -7.37
C CYS A 91 -15.45 5.57 -7.15
N GLY A 92 -14.68 5.92 -8.19
CA GLY A 92 -13.24 6.16 -8.09
C GLY A 92 -12.39 4.93 -7.78
N LYS A 93 -12.82 3.73 -8.17
CA LYS A 93 -12.02 2.50 -7.98
C LYS A 93 -10.64 2.61 -8.67
N SER A 94 -10.61 3.13 -9.89
CA SER A 94 -9.35 3.37 -10.62
C SER A 94 -8.44 4.38 -9.91
N ARG A 95 -9.00 5.34 -9.16
CA ARG A 95 -8.22 6.30 -8.36
C ARG A 95 -7.40 5.62 -7.27
N VAL A 96 -7.93 4.54 -6.69
CA VAL A 96 -7.20 3.71 -5.71
C VAL A 96 -6.05 2.99 -6.40
N THR A 97 -6.27 2.45 -7.60
CA THR A 97 -5.21 1.82 -8.41
C THR A 97 -4.08 2.80 -8.72
N GLU A 98 -4.39 4.04 -9.12
CA GLU A 98 -3.39 5.08 -9.36
C GLU A 98 -2.56 5.39 -8.10
N ALA A 99 -3.21 5.49 -6.94
CA ALA A 99 -2.52 5.72 -5.66
C ALA A 99 -1.58 4.56 -5.32
N ILE A 100 -1.98 3.32 -5.60
CA ILE A 100 -1.12 2.12 -5.42
C ILE A 100 0.07 2.15 -6.37
N CYS A 101 -0.12 2.54 -7.64
CA CYS A 101 0.97 2.69 -8.60
C CYS A 101 1.98 3.74 -8.11
N ALA A 102 1.52 4.89 -7.60
CA ALA A 102 2.39 5.91 -7.03
C ALA A 102 3.15 5.42 -5.80
N PHE A 103 2.47 4.69 -4.91
CA PHE A 103 3.10 4.04 -3.75
C PHE A 103 4.20 3.05 -4.17
N MET A 104 3.93 2.19 -5.16
CA MET A 104 4.91 1.23 -5.69
C MET A 104 6.07 1.91 -6.40
N SER A 105 5.81 3.02 -7.10
CA SER A 105 6.84 3.84 -7.75
C SER A 105 7.77 4.47 -6.72
N HIS A 106 7.22 4.99 -5.62
CA HIS A 106 8.01 5.57 -4.53
C HIS A 106 8.93 4.55 -3.82
N HIS A 107 8.59 3.26 -3.88
CA HIS A 107 9.41 2.18 -3.36
C HIS A 107 10.33 1.53 -4.41
N ASP A 108 10.44 2.09 -5.62
CA ASP A 108 11.18 1.51 -6.76
C ASP A 108 10.74 0.08 -7.12
N ARG A 109 9.48 -0.27 -6.82
CA ARG A 109 8.88 -1.57 -7.07
C ARG A 109 7.80 -1.55 -8.16
N LEU A 110 7.61 -0.44 -8.88
CA LEU A 110 6.58 -0.36 -9.93
C LEU A 110 6.73 -1.50 -10.97
N HIS A 111 7.97 -1.89 -11.29
CA HIS A 111 8.26 -2.98 -12.23
C HIS A 111 7.72 -4.35 -11.81
N THR A 112 7.39 -4.55 -10.53
CA THR A 112 6.78 -5.81 -10.05
C THR A 112 5.26 -5.80 -10.11
N LEU A 113 4.65 -4.64 -10.34
CA LEU A 113 3.20 -4.48 -10.44
C LEU A 113 2.74 -4.74 -11.88
N ARG A 114 1.83 -5.70 -12.06
CA ARG A 114 1.15 -5.95 -13.33
C ARG A 114 -0.33 -5.59 -13.21
N SER A 115 -0.77 -4.59 -13.96
CA SER A 115 -2.18 -4.18 -14.07
C SER A 115 -2.81 -4.82 -15.30
N LEU A 116 -3.95 -5.50 -15.11
CA LEU A 116 -4.64 -6.23 -16.17
C LEU A 116 -6.10 -5.79 -16.28
N ALA A 117 -6.61 -5.74 -17.50
CA ALA A 117 -8.01 -5.43 -17.77
C ALA A 117 -8.61 -6.37 -18.85
N PRO A 118 -9.94 -6.53 -18.88
CA PRO A 118 -10.61 -7.39 -19.88
C PRO A 118 -10.61 -6.80 -21.29
N SER A 119 -10.64 -5.48 -21.45
CA SER A 119 -10.66 -4.80 -22.75
C SER A 119 -9.47 -3.87 -22.93
N SER A 120 -9.12 -3.55 -24.18
CA SER A 120 -8.05 -2.61 -24.52
C SER A 120 -8.30 -1.22 -23.93
N ALA A 121 -9.54 -0.71 -24.04
CA ALA A 121 -9.91 0.59 -23.49
C ALA A 121 -9.73 0.64 -21.96
N ALA A 122 -10.14 -0.40 -21.24
CA ALA A 122 -9.96 -0.48 -19.79
C ALA A 122 -8.48 -0.65 -19.40
N ALA A 123 -7.70 -1.38 -20.20
CA ALA A 123 -6.26 -1.55 -19.98
C ALA A 123 -5.53 -0.20 -20.11
N VAL A 124 -5.82 0.58 -21.15
CA VAL A 124 -5.29 1.93 -21.33
C VAL A 124 -5.66 2.82 -20.15
N ALA A 125 -6.91 2.75 -19.67
CA ALA A 125 -7.37 3.55 -18.54
C ALA A 125 -6.64 3.29 -17.22
N ILE A 126 -6.07 2.10 -17.02
CA ILE A 126 -5.28 1.76 -15.83
C ILE A 126 -3.77 1.67 -16.10
N ASN A 127 -3.34 2.14 -17.28
CA ASN A 127 -1.97 2.02 -17.77
C ASN A 127 -1.42 0.58 -17.66
N GLY A 128 -2.23 -0.39 -18.07
CA GLY A 128 -1.97 -1.82 -17.95
C GLY A 128 -2.08 -2.57 -19.29
N LEU A 129 -2.12 -3.90 -19.19
CA LEU A 129 -2.24 -4.79 -20.33
C LEU A 129 -3.63 -5.44 -20.37
N THR A 130 -4.00 -5.97 -21.53
CA THR A 130 -5.17 -6.85 -21.59
C THR A 130 -4.82 -8.22 -20.99
N MET A 131 -5.78 -8.87 -20.35
CA MET A 131 -5.60 -10.24 -19.83
C MET A 131 -5.10 -11.20 -20.92
N GLN A 132 -5.61 -11.06 -22.15
CA GLN A 132 -5.18 -11.85 -23.30
C GLN A 132 -3.71 -11.60 -23.68
N SER A 133 -3.27 -10.34 -23.70
CA SER A 133 -1.88 -10.00 -24.01
C SER A 133 -0.92 -10.62 -23.00
N MET A 134 -1.25 -10.52 -21.71
CA MET A 134 -0.48 -11.10 -20.61
C MET A 134 -0.39 -12.63 -20.72
N LEU A 135 -1.52 -13.31 -20.99
CA LEU A 135 -1.54 -14.77 -21.13
C LEU A 135 -0.68 -15.25 -22.31
N ARG A 136 -0.60 -14.44 -23.38
CA ARG A 136 0.20 -14.76 -24.56
C ARG A 136 1.71 -14.55 -24.33
N GLU A 137 2.09 -13.60 -23.47
CA GLU A 137 3.50 -13.34 -23.13
C GLU A 137 4.17 -14.54 -22.42
N GLY A 138 3.44 -15.27 -21.58
CA GLY A 138 3.96 -16.45 -20.88
C GLY A 138 4.11 -17.73 -21.73
N ARG A 139 3.96 -17.65 -23.06
CA ARG A 139 4.07 -18.79 -24.00
C ARG A 139 5.37 -18.81 -24.80
N ASN A 140 6.30 -17.91 -24.52
CA ASN A 140 7.64 -17.86 -25.10
C ASN A 140 8.68 -18.26 -24.05
#